data_AF-A0A9Y4KEN5-F1
#
_entry.id   AF-A0A9Y4KEN5-F1
#
_cell.length_a   1.000
_cell.length_b   1.000
_cell.length_c   1.000
_cell.angle_alpha   90.00
_cell.angle_beta   90.00
_cell.angle_gamma   90.00
#
_symmetry.space_group_name_H-M   'P 1'
#
loop_
_entity.id
_entity.type
_entity.pdbx_description
1 polymer ?
#
loop_
_entity_poly.entity_id
_entity_poly.type
_entity_poly.pdbx_seq_one_letter_code
_entity_poly.pdbx_strand_id
1 'polypeptide(L)'
;MAQANISVTESQFRCPICLDILKDPVSIPCGHTYCMACINDYWDQAESGQFSCPQCRETFSPRPVLRRNTVLAEVVDKLKLSEMVAAPELYLGGVGEVPCDFCPAESKLRAEKSCLVCLASFCEVHVLPHREVGTLRRHKLVAAVECLAERLCAQHRLGLEPAGSGSEAEAAVEWSGDCLLCEADQEEVHNMDAQRARRQVQGQVGCGKVRSFLVSLGGRNPKSDPGVGFV
;
A
#
# COMPACT_ATOMS: atom_id res chain seq x y z
N MET A 1 15.78 31.79 -26.86
CA MET A 1 14.62 31.97 -25.96
C MET A 1 15.08 31.62 -24.56
N ALA A 2 14.95 32.52 -23.58
CA ALA A 2 15.36 32.25 -22.21
C ALA A 2 14.27 31.42 -21.52
N GLN A 3 14.58 30.20 -21.10
CA GLN A 3 13.74 29.45 -20.18
C GLN A 3 13.90 30.09 -18.79
N ALA A 4 12.80 30.57 -18.23
CA ALA A 4 12.74 30.97 -16.83
C ALA A 4 12.56 29.70 -15.99
N ASN A 5 13.62 29.32 -15.28
CA ASN A 5 13.58 28.22 -14.32
C ASN A 5 12.88 28.76 -13.07
N ILE A 6 11.55 28.73 -13.04
CA ILE A 6 10.78 29.10 -11.86
C ILE A 6 11.06 28.02 -10.82
N SER A 7 11.91 28.31 -9.83
CA SER A 7 12.14 27.43 -8.68
C SER A 7 10.89 27.47 -7.79
N VAL A 8 9.91 26.64 -8.11
CA VAL A 8 8.70 26.51 -7.30
C VAL A 8 9.03 25.65 -6.08
N THR A 9 8.89 26.21 -4.89
CA THR A 9 9.15 25.52 -3.62
C THR A 9 7.87 24.89 -3.09
N GLU A 10 7.95 23.70 -2.49
CA GLU A 10 6.79 22.98 -1.91
C GLU A 10 5.95 23.80 -0.93
N SER A 11 6.58 24.76 -0.25
CA SER A 11 5.91 25.69 0.66
C SER A 11 4.73 26.44 0.03
N GLN A 12 4.71 26.58 -1.30
CA GLN A 12 3.66 27.28 -2.04
C GLN A 12 2.41 26.43 -2.27
N PHE A 13 2.48 25.10 -2.08
CA PHE A 13 1.37 24.18 -2.31
C PHE A 13 0.90 23.45 -1.04
N ARG A 14 1.09 24.07 0.12
CA ARG A 14 0.58 23.53 1.39
C ARG A 14 -0.83 24.03 1.64
N CYS A 15 -1.70 23.13 2.10
CA CYS A 15 -3.03 23.50 2.52
C CYS A 15 -2.98 24.32 3.81
N PRO A 16 -3.61 25.50 3.88
CA PRO A 16 -3.61 26.32 5.09
C PRO A 16 -4.36 25.72 6.29
N ILE A 17 -5.18 24.69 6.07
CA ILE A 17 -5.97 24.02 7.13
C ILE A 17 -5.16 22.87 7.74
N CYS A 18 -4.72 21.89 6.93
CA CYS A 18 -3.98 20.73 7.43
C CYS A 18 -2.45 20.91 7.45
N LEU A 19 -1.93 22.00 6.88
CA LEU A 19 -0.50 22.33 6.78
C LEU A 19 0.36 21.31 6.01
N ASP A 20 -0.30 20.35 5.36
CA ASP A 20 0.29 19.32 4.49
C ASP A 20 0.19 19.73 3.02
N ILE A 21 0.91 19.04 2.14
CA ILE A 21 0.81 19.24 0.68
C ILE A 21 -0.63 19.03 0.23
N LEU A 22 -1.10 19.88 -0.68
CA LEU A 22 -2.47 19.83 -1.20
C LEU A 22 -2.82 18.43 -1.74
N LYS A 23 -3.87 17.84 -1.18
CA LYS A 23 -4.52 16.60 -1.64
C LYS A 23 -5.85 16.99 -2.26
N ASP A 24 -6.03 16.68 -3.53
CA ASP A 24 -7.23 17.05 -4.30
C ASP A 24 -7.50 18.58 -4.21
N PRO A 25 -6.58 19.43 -4.69
CA PRO A 25 -6.69 20.87 -4.51
C PRO A 25 -7.99 21.42 -5.13
N VAL A 26 -8.69 22.26 -4.37
CA VAL A 26 -9.88 22.99 -4.82
C VAL A 26 -9.68 24.47 -4.57
N SER A 27 -10.04 25.28 -5.57
CA SER A 27 -10.01 26.74 -5.46
C SER A 27 -11.43 27.25 -5.24
N ILE A 28 -11.64 28.01 -4.16
CA ILE A 28 -12.94 28.64 -3.86
C ILE A 28 -13.04 30.01 -4.58
N PRO A 29 -14.24 30.63 -4.69
CA PRO A 29 -14.44 31.82 -5.53
C PRO A 29 -13.52 33.01 -5.22
N CYS A 30 -13.06 33.15 -3.98
CA CYS A 30 -12.10 34.19 -3.60
C CYS A 30 -10.64 33.90 -4.05
N GLY A 31 -10.39 32.79 -4.75
CA GLY A 31 -9.07 32.40 -5.27
C GLY A 31 -8.18 31.58 -4.31
N HIS A 32 -8.57 31.41 -3.06
CA HIS A 32 -7.82 30.60 -2.09
C HIS A 32 -7.99 29.11 -2.37
N THR A 33 -6.95 28.31 -2.10
CA THR A 33 -6.91 26.88 -2.44
C THR A 33 -6.67 26.02 -1.20
N TYR A 34 -7.41 24.91 -1.11
CA TYR A 34 -7.38 23.97 0.02
C TYR A 34 -7.48 22.53 -0.49
N CYS A 35 -7.23 21.55 0.38
CA CYS A 35 -7.63 20.17 0.10
C CYS A 35 -9.17 20.08 0.07
N MET A 36 -9.72 19.29 -0.85
CA MET A 36 -11.17 19.11 -0.97
C MET A 36 -11.83 18.68 0.35
N ALA A 37 -11.22 17.72 1.07
CA ALA A 37 -11.72 17.29 2.37
C ALA A 37 -11.69 18.42 3.41
N CYS A 38 -10.55 19.10 3.54
CA CYS A 38 -10.35 20.13 4.56
C CYS A 38 -11.34 21.29 4.49
N ILE A 39 -11.65 21.79 3.28
CA ILE A 39 -12.60 22.91 3.16
C ILE A 39 -14.05 22.44 3.37
N ASN A 40 -14.38 21.19 3.02
CA ASN A 40 -15.69 20.61 3.32
C ASN A 40 -15.87 20.46 4.83
N ASP A 41 -14.90 19.85 5.52
CA ASP A 41 -14.94 19.67 6.97
C ASP A 41 -15.07 21.01 7.71
N TYR A 42 -14.38 22.05 7.24
CA TYR A 42 -14.47 23.40 7.81
C TYR A 42 -15.89 24.00 7.64
N TRP A 43 -16.50 23.82 6.48
CA TRP A 43 -17.86 24.30 6.21
C TRP A 43 -18.94 23.48 6.91
N ASP A 44 -18.71 22.18 7.10
CA ASP A 44 -19.66 21.28 7.78
C ASP A 44 -19.72 21.53 9.30
N GLN A 45 -18.66 22.12 9.87
CA GLN A 45 -18.62 22.56 11.27
C GLN A 45 -19.29 23.93 11.51
N ALA A 46 -19.59 24.69 10.46
CA ALA A 46 -20.15 26.03 10.58
C ALA A 46 -21.68 25.99 10.76
N GLU A 47 -22.16 26.20 11.99
CA GLU A 47 -23.59 26.14 12.35
C GLU A 47 -24.42 27.30 11.76
N SER A 48 -23.77 28.36 11.28
CA SER A 48 -24.41 29.64 10.93
C SER A 48 -25.07 29.68 9.55
N GLY A 49 -25.05 28.59 8.77
CA GLY A 49 -25.56 28.56 7.39
C GLY A 49 -24.81 29.46 6.39
N GLN A 50 -23.71 30.09 6.84
CA GLN A 50 -22.86 30.99 6.08
C GLN A 50 -21.49 30.34 5.87
N PHE A 51 -21.12 30.11 4.61
CA PHE A 51 -19.85 29.47 4.26
C PHE A 51 -18.79 30.54 4.11
N SER A 52 -17.73 30.51 4.93
CA SER A 52 -16.66 31.52 4.86
C SER A 52 -15.34 30.93 4.40
N CYS A 53 -14.50 31.75 3.79
CA CYS A 53 -13.11 31.41 3.51
C CYS A 53 -12.27 31.46 4.81
N PRO A 54 -11.53 30.39 5.16
CA PRO A 54 -10.63 30.39 6.33
C PRO A 54 -9.57 31.50 6.33
N GLN A 55 -9.11 31.94 5.15
CA GLN A 55 -8.03 32.91 5.01
C GLN A 55 -8.52 34.36 4.96
N CYS A 56 -9.45 34.70 4.06
CA CYS A 56 -9.90 36.08 3.87
C CYS A 56 -11.25 36.39 4.52
N ARG A 57 -11.93 35.38 5.09
CA ARG A 57 -13.26 35.50 5.73
C ARG A 57 -14.38 35.97 4.80
N GLU A 58 -14.14 35.97 3.48
CA GLU A 58 -15.20 36.22 2.50
C GLU A 58 -16.29 35.16 2.65
N THR A 59 -17.55 35.61 2.62
CA THR A 59 -18.72 34.76 2.88
C THR A 59 -19.46 34.44 1.60
N PHE A 60 -20.01 33.23 1.54
CA PHE A 60 -20.71 32.69 0.40
C PHE A 60 -22.05 32.12 0.84
N SER A 61 -23.10 32.45 0.08
CA SER A 61 -24.44 31.90 0.22
C SER A 61 -25.09 31.89 -1.16
N PRO A 62 -25.41 30.73 -1.76
CA PRO A 62 -25.34 29.36 -1.22
C PRO A 62 -23.92 28.78 -1.13
N ARG A 63 -23.78 27.54 -0.61
CA ARG A 63 -22.50 26.81 -0.55
C ARG A 63 -21.86 26.73 -1.94
N PRO A 64 -20.60 27.16 -2.11
CA PRO A 64 -19.92 27.02 -3.39
C PRO A 64 -19.77 25.55 -3.79
N VAL A 65 -19.98 25.24 -5.06
CA VAL A 65 -19.71 23.91 -5.62
C VAL A 65 -18.20 23.76 -5.81
N LEU A 66 -17.60 22.80 -5.10
CA LEU A 66 -16.17 22.54 -5.20
C LEU A 66 -15.89 21.63 -6.40
N ARG A 67 -14.93 22.05 -7.22
CA ARG A 67 -14.36 21.22 -8.28
C ARG A 67 -12.86 21.12 -8.08
N ARG A 68 -12.33 19.91 -8.30
CA ARG A 68 -10.89 19.68 -8.28
C ARG A 68 -10.22 20.57 -9.32
N ASN A 69 -9.21 21.31 -8.91
CA ASN A 69 -8.33 22.04 -9.81
C ASN A 69 -7.30 21.05 -10.38
N THR A 70 -7.55 20.56 -11.60
CA THR A 70 -6.73 19.54 -12.26
C THR A 70 -5.31 20.03 -12.54
N VAL A 71 -5.16 21.31 -12.90
CA VAL A 71 -3.85 21.92 -13.17
C VAL A 71 -3.01 21.96 -11.90
N LEU A 72 -3.58 22.43 -10.78
CA LEU A 72 -2.85 22.43 -9.51
C LEU A 72 -2.54 21.01 -9.02
N ALA A 73 -3.45 20.05 -9.22
CA ALA A 73 -3.19 18.65 -8.87
C ALA A 73 -1.97 18.11 -9.65
N GLU A 74 -1.92 18.33 -10.97
CA GLU A 74 -0.80 17.88 -11.80
C GLU A 74 0.54 18.52 -11.41
N VAL A 75 0.55 19.83 -11.10
CA VAL A 75 1.75 20.54 -10.65
C VAL A 75 2.24 19.99 -9.31
N VAL A 76 1.34 19.81 -8.35
CA VAL A 76 1.68 19.26 -7.03
C VAL A 76 2.21 17.84 -7.14
N ASP A 77 1.62 17.01 -8.00
CA ASP A 77 2.07 15.64 -8.20
C ASP A 77 3.47 15.62 -8.85
N LYS A 78 3.74 16.47 -9.85
CA LYS A 78 5.09 16.60 -10.44
C LYS A 78 6.16 17.06 -9.43
N LEU A 79 5.79 17.90 -8.47
CA LEU A 79 6.72 18.35 -7.43
C LEU A 79 7.02 17.26 -6.40
N LYS A 80 6.00 16.51 -5.95
CA LYS A 80 6.21 15.34 -5.08
C LYS A 80 7.16 14.34 -5.73
N LEU A 81 7.00 14.11 -7.03
CA LEU A 81 7.90 13.25 -7.80
C LEU A 81 9.33 13.80 -7.88
N SER A 82 9.50 15.12 -7.88
CA SER A 82 10.82 15.75 -7.87
C SER A 82 11.50 15.71 -6.49
N GLU A 83 10.74 15.81 -5.39
CA GLU A 83 11.29 15.77 -4.03
C GLU A 83 11.59 14.36 -3.53
N MET A 84 10.77 13.36 -3.89
CA MET A 84 11.13 11.96 -3.64
C MET A 84 12.47 11.59 -4.28
N VAL A 85 12.84 12.34 -5.32
CA VAL A 85 14.10 12.22 -6.05
C VAL A 85 15.09 13.30 -5.56
N ALA A 86 15.31 13.38 -4.24
CA ALA A 86 16.27 14.32 -3.63
C ALA A 86 17.71 14.14 -4.16
N ALA A 87 18.00 12.99 -4.76
CA ALA A 87 18.98 12.84 -5.81
C ALA A 87 18.35 11.92 -6.87
N PRO A 88 18.28 12.32 -8.15
CA PRO A 88 18.02 11.36 -9.22
C PRO A 88 19.13 10.33 -9.15
N GLU A 89 18.82 9.15 -8.62
CA GLU A 89 19.65 7.96 -8.82
C GLU A 89 19.47 7.58 -10.29
N LEU A 90 20.05 8.41 -11.17
CA LEU A 90 20.18 8.13 -12.57
C LEU A 90 20.84 6.77 -12.70
N TYR A 91 20.33 5.97 -13.62
CA TYR A 91 20.99 4.73 -13.96
C TYR A 91 22.34 5.06 -14.60
N LEU A 92 23.44 4.73 -13.90
CA LEU A 92 24.80 4.97 -14.38
C LEU A 92 25.44 3.71 -14.96
N GLY A 93 24.69 2.59 -14.99
CA GLY A 93 25.21 1.29 -15.43
C GLY A 93 26.19 0.69 -14.43
N GLY A 94 26.02 0.97 -13.13
CA GLY A 94 26.78 0.29 -12.08
C GLY A 94 26.47 -1.21 -12.05
N VAL A 95 27.40 -2.00 -11.48
CA VAL A 95 27.21 -3.45 -11.31
C VAL A 95 26.01 -3.71 -10.41
N GLY A 96 25.02 -4.45 -10.89
CA GLY A 96 23.81 -4.76 -10.13
C GLY A 96 22.75 -3.66 -10.16
N GLU A 97 22.95 -2.58 -10.94
CA GLU A 97 21.93 -1.57 -11.15
C GLU A 97 20.98 -2.00 -12.27
N VAL A 98 19.69 -1.93 -11.99
CA VAL A 98 18.65 -2.24 -12.98
C VAL A 98 18.03 -0.92 -13.45
N PRO A 99 17.90 -0.66 -14.76
CA PRO A 99 17.21 0.52 -15.24
C PRO A 99 15.70 0.37 -15.05
N CYS A 100 15.00 1.48 -14.79
CA CYS A 100 13.55 1.50 -14.86
C CYS A 100 13.06 1.35 -16.31
N ASP A 101 12.06 0.50 -16.53
CA ASP A 101 11.49 0.22 -17.85
C ASP A 101 10.57 1.33 -18.37
N PHE A 102 10.02 2.13 -17.47
CA PHE A 102 9.01 3.15 -17.78
C PHE A 102 9.59 4.57 -17.85
N CYS A 103 10.85 4.75 -17.45
CA CYS A 103 11.52 6.04 -17.62
C CYS A 103 11.87 6.29 -19.09
N PRO A 104 11.87 7.57 -19.54
CA PRO A 104 12.33 7.94 -20.87
C PRO A 104 13.77 7.43 -21.10
N ALA A 105 14.08 7.05 -22.34
CA ALA A 105 15.39 6.48 -22.68
C ALA A 105 16.57 7.43 -22.34
N GLU A 106 16.34 8.73 -22.46
CA GLU A 106 17.34 9.80 -22.22
C GLU A 106 17.59 10.09 -20.73
N SER A 107 16.71 9.61 -19.85
CA SER A 107 16.75 9.91 -18.40
C SER A 107 16.23 8.73 -17.58
N LYS A 108 16.82 7.54 -17.82
CA LYS A 108 16.47 6.36 -17.04
C LYS A 108 16.93 6.50 -15.59
N LEU A 109 15.98 6.35 -14.66
CA LEU A 109 16.27 6.20 -13.24
C LEU A 109 16.59 4.75 -12.90
N ARG A 110 17.37 4.54 -11.85
CA ARG A 110 17.60 3.23 -11.24
C ARG A 110 16.28 2.68 -10.70
N ALA A 111 16.03 1.40 -10.95
CA ALA A 111 14.90 0.69 -10.41
C ALA A 111 15.18 0.32 -8.95
N GLU A 112 14.20 0.58 -8.08
CA GLU A 112 14.23 0.17 -6.67
C GLU A 112 13.61 -1.22 -6.48
N LYS A 113 12.58 -1.52 -7.27
CA LYS A 113 11.79 -2.76 -7.18
C LYS A 113 11.51 -3.35 -8.55
N SER A 114 11.41 -4.68 -8.61
CA SER A 114 10.88 -5.42 -9.75
C SER A 114 9.55 -6.08 -9.37
N CYS A 115 8.59 -6.04 -10.29
CA CYS A 115 7.30 -6.69 -10.11
C CYS A 115 7.30 -8.05 -10.79
N LEU A 116 7.10 -9.12 -10.03
CA LEU A 116 7.08 -10.49 -10.55
C LEU A 116 5.82 -10.81 -11.37
N VAL A 117 4.79 -9.97 -11.29
CA VAL A 117 3.56 -10.11 -12.09
C VAL A 117 3.66 -9.32 -13.39
N CYS A 118 4.15 -8.08 -13.33
CA CYS A 118 4.32 -7.24 -14.53
C CYS A 118 5.59 -7.57 -15.32
N LEU A 119 6.52 -8.32 -14.71
CA LEU A 119 7.80 -8.68 -15.30
C LEU A 119 8.63 -7.46 -15.71
N ALA A 120 8.56 -6.41 -14.89
CA ALA A 120 9.19 -5.12 -15.15
C ALA A 120 9.78 -4.51 -13.88
N SER A 121 10.70 -3.57 -14.07
CA SER A 121 11.48 -2.89 -13.04
C SER A 121 11.14 -1.40 -12.97
N PHE A 122 10.95 -0.92 -11.75
CA PHE A 122 10.37 0.38 -11.45
C PHE A 122 11.29 1.19 -10.53
N CYS A 123 11.55 2.46 -10.90
CA CYS A 123 12.12 3.45 -9.98
C CYS A 123 11.11 3.82 -8.89
N GLU A 124 11.53 4.59 -7.88
CA GLU A 124 10.68 5.00 -6.76
C GLU A 124 9.37 5.66 -7.21
N VAL A 125 9.41 6.45 -8.29
CA VAL A 125 8.24 7.09 -8.89
C VAL A 125 7.29 6.07 -9.50
N HIS A 126 7.80 5.18 -10.36
CA HIS A 126 6.97 4.24 -11.11
C HIS A 126 6.50 3.04 -10.28
N VAL A 127 7.06 2.82 -9.09
CA VAL A 127 6.57 1.78 -8.16
C VAL A 127 5.40 2.27 -7.29
N LEU A 128 5.17 3.58 -7.16
CA LEU A 128 4.07 4.12 -6.34
C LEU A 128 2.70 3.55 -6.70
N PRO A 129 2.30 3.41 -7.98
CA PRO A 129 1.01 2.80 -8.31
C PRO A 129 0.85 1.39 -7.75
N HIS A 130 1.94 0.61 -7.68
CA HIS A 130 1.94 -0.72 -7.07
C HIS A 130 1.75 -0.67 -5.55
N ARG A 131 2.18 0.40 -4.89
CA ARG A 131 2.00 0.58 -3.43
C ARG A 131 0.64 1.19 -3.09
N GLU A 132 0.08 2.02 -3.97
CA GLU A 132 -1.07 2.85 -3.65
C GLU A 132 -2.38 2.32 -4.24
N VAL A 133 -2.38 1.83 -5.47
CA VAL A 133 -3.60 1.41 -6.17
C VAL A 133 -4.03 0.01 -5.73
N GLY A 134 -5.26 -0.14 -5.23
CA GLY A 134 -5.73 -1.38 -4.60
C GLY A 134 -5.62 -2.63 -5.48
N THR A 135 -5.77 -2.51 -6.80
CA THR A 135 -5.59 -3.64 -7.74
C THR A 135 -4.14 -4.05 -7.90
N LEU A 136 -3.21 -3.09 -7.85
CA LEU A 136 -1.78 -3.32 -8.05
C LEU A 136 -1.05 -3.66 -6.74
N ARG A 137 -1.62 -3.33 -5.57
CA ARG A 137 -1.07 -3.74 -4.25
C ARG A 137 -0.92 -5.24 -4.05
N ARG A 138 -1.62 -6.04 -4.86
CA ARG A 138 -1.51 -7.51 -4.84
C ARG A 138 -0.36 -8.04 -5.68
N HIS A 139 0.27 -7.19 -6.49
CA HIS A 139 1.43 -7.58 -7.26
C HIS A 139 2.63 -7.78 -6.32
N LYS A 140 3.38 -8.85 -6.54
CA LYS A 140 4.55 -9.14 -5.73
C LYS A 140 5.76 -8.33 -6.21
N LEU A 141 6.22 -7.43 -5.34
CA LEU A 141 7.41 -6.63 -5.56
C LEU A 141 8.60 -7.25 -4.81
N VAL A 142 9.73 -7.37 -5.49
CA VAL A 142 11.02 -7.75 -4.92
C VAL A 142 12.03 -6.61 -5.12
N ALA A 143 13.21 -6.71 -4.50
CA ALA A 143 14.33 -5.82 -4.84
C ALA A 143 14.58 -5.88 -6.35
N ALA A 144 15.02 -4.78 -6.97
CA ALA A 144 15.26 -4.78 -8.41
C ALA A 144 16.28 -5.86 -8.78
N VAL A 145 15.94 -6.70 -9.76
CA VAL A 145 16.80 -7.81 -10.21
C VAL A 145 17.07 -7.67 -11.71
N GLU A 146 18.35 -7.77 -12.08
CA GLU A 146 18.75 -7.87 -13.48
C GLU A 146 18.23 -9.19 -14.07
N CYS A 147 17.87 -9.18 -15.35
CA CYS A 147 17.36 -10.35 -16.04
C CYS A 147 16.21 -11.06 -15.29
N LEU A 148 15.22 -10.29 -14.83
CA LEU A 148 14.08 -10.79 -14.04
C LEU A 148 13.42 -12.03 -14.66
N ALA A 149 13.25 -12.04 -15.98
CA ALA A 149 12.70 -13.18 -16.72
C ALA A 149 13.53 -14.45 -16.52
N GLU A 150 14.86 -14.35 -16.46
CA GLU A 150 15.77 -15.48 -16.31
C GLU A 150 15.72 -16.11 -14.90
N ARG A 151 15.20 -15.36 -13.92
CA ARG A 151 15.01 -15.84 -12.53
C ARG A 151 13.67 -16.56 -12.30
N LEU A 152 12.83 -16.73 -13.32
CA LEU A 152 11.50 -17.33 -13.20
C LEU A 152 11.40 -18.73 -13.78
N CYS A 153 10.57 -19.59 -13.17
CA CYS A 153 10.12 -20.93 -13.65
C CYS A 153 9.82 -20.96 -15.14
N ALA A 154 9.98 -22.09 -15.83
CA ALA A 154 9.35 -22.31 -17.13
C ALA A 154 7.84 -22.11 -17.00
N GLN A 155 7.26 -22.62 -15.90
CA GLN A 155 5.87 -22.39 -15.51
C GLN A 155 5.51 -20.91 -15.21
N HIS A 156 6.46 -20.09 -14.75
CA HIS A 156 6.23 -18.68 -14.42
C HIS A 156 6.73 -17.70 -15.50
N ARG A 157 7.42 -18.20 -16.53
CA ARG A 157 7.79 -17.49 -17.76
C ARG A 157 6.74 -17.63 -18.86
N LEU A 158 5.71 -18.47 -18.66
CA LEU A 158 4.64 -18.72 -19.63
C LEU A 158 3.99 -17.39 -20.05
N GLY A 159 4.29 -16.94 -21.27
CA GLY A 159 3.79 -15.68 -21.85
C GLY A 159 4.87 -14.71 -22.35
N LEU A 160 6.17 -15.01 -22.17
CA LEU A 160 7.28 -14.15 -22.60
C LEU A 160 7.87 -14.48 -23.98
N GLU A 161 7.62 -15.68 -24.52
CA GLU A 161 8.27 -16.08 -25.77
C GLU A 161 7.60 -15.45 -27.00
N PRO A 162 8.33 -14.67 -27.81
CA PRO A 162 7.85 -14.30 -29.13
C PRO A 162 7.77 -15.56 -30.00
N ALA A 163 6.61 -15.79 -30.62
CA ALA A 163 6.44 -16.86 -31.59
C ALA A 163 7.40 -16.64 -32.77
N GLY A 164 8.51 -17.38 -32.80
CA GLY A 164 9.35 -17.51 -33.99
C GLY A 164 10.84 -17.23 -33.79
N SER A 165 11.57 -18.21 -33.27
CA SER A 165 12.88 -18.56 -33.83
C SER A 165 13.17 -20.01 -33.47
N GLY A 166 12.86 -20.90 -34.42
CA GLY A 166 13.37 -22.26 -34.39
C GLY A 166 14.88 -22.21 -34.56
N SER A 167 15.60 -22.58 -33.51
CA SER A 167 16.91 -23.21 -33.63
C SER A 167 17.06 -24.14 -32.44
N GLU A 168 17.14 -25.41 -32.75
CA GLU A 168 17.43 -26.52 -31.86
C GLU A 168 18.76 -26.23 -31.14
N ALA A 169 18.68 -25.79 -29.89
CA ALA A 169 19.78 -25.80 -28.96
C ALA A 169 19.21 -26.24 -27.62
N GLU A 170 19.12 -27.56 -27.48
CA GLU A 170 18.96 -28.22 -26.20
C GLU A 170 20.17 -27.90 -25.33
N ALA A 171 20.14 -26.75 -24.67
CA ALA A 171 20.73 -26.57 -23.38
C ALA A 171 19.55 -26.41 -22.43
N ALA A 172 19.07 -27.55 -21.91
CA ALA A 172 18.43 -27.54 -20.61
C ALA A 172 19.44 -26.91 -19.65
N VAL A 173 19.38 -25.58 -19.50
CA VAL A 173 20.00 -24.90 -18.38
C VAL A 173 19.34 -25.54 -17.18
N GLU A 174 20.09 -26.41 -16.49
CA GLU A 174 19.64 -27.01 -15.25
C GLU A 174 19.13 -25.87 -14.37
N TRP A 175 17.81 -25.86 -14.15
CA TRP A 175 17.19 -24.90 -13.27
C TRP A 175 17.79 -25.08 -11.88
N SER A 176 18.53 -24.09 -11.42
CA SER A 176 19.18 -24.08 -10.11
C SER A 176 18.23 -24.05 -8.89
N GLY A 177 16.93 -24.31 -9.04
CA GLY A 177 15.94 -24.34 -7.94
C GLY A 177 15.37 -22.99 -7.47
N ASP A 178 15.96 -21.84 -7.82
CA ASP A 178 15.65 -20.57 -7.13
C ASP A 178 14.70 -19.65 -7.93
N CYS A 179 13.46 -20.11 -8.18
CA CYS A 179 12.44 -19.24 -8.79
C CYS A 179 11.90 -18.24 -7.76
N LEU A 180 12.07 -16.95 -8.03
CA LEU A 180 11.64 -15.87 -7.13
C LEU A 180 10.14 -15.88 -6.84
N LEU A 181 9.30 -16.35 -7.77
CA LEU A 181 7.86 -16.55 -7.55
C LEU A 181 7.54 -17.81 -6.74
N CYS A 182 8.30 -18.88 -6.90
CA CYS A 182 8.11 -20.09 -6.09
C CYS A 182 8.52 -19.86 -4.63
N GLU A 183 9.67 -19.22 -4.40
CA GLU A 183 10.14 -18.86 -3.05
C GLU A 183 9.11 -17.95 -2.36
N ALA A 184 8.66 -16.95 -3.12
CA ALA A 184 7.61 -16.04 -2.74
C ALA A 184 6.31 -16.70 -2.29
N ASP A 185 5.80 -17.67 -3.05
CA ASP A 185 4.55 -18.35 -2.75
C ASP A 185 4.70 -19.32 -1.57
N GLN A 186 5.89 -19.92 -1.40
CA GLN A 186 6.19 -20.78 -0.25
C GLN A 186 6.17 -20.01 1.08
N GLU A 187 6.70 -18.79 1.13
CA GLU A 187 6.64 -17.94 2.34
C GLU A 187 5.19 -17.67 2.79
N GLU A 188 4.28 -17.43 1.85
CA GLU A 188 2.86 -17.19 2.12
C GLU A 188 2.20 -18.46 2.72
N VAL A 189 2.44 -19.62 2.12
CA VAL A 189 1.90 -20.91 2.59
C VAL A 189 2.46 -21.25 3.98
N HIS A 190 3.77 -21.13 4.19
CA HIS A 190 4.40 -21.38 5.50
C HIS A 190 3.89 -20.42 6.59
N ASN A 191 3.67 -19.15 6.27
CA ASN A 191 3.10 -18.18 7.21
C ASN A 191 1.64 -18.54 7.55
N MET A 192 0.83 -18.93 6.56
CA MET A 192 -0.54 -19.39 6.80
C MET A 192 -0.60 -20.65 7.66
N ASP A 193 0.28 -21.63 7.42
CA ASP A 193 0.36 -22.86 8.22
C ASP A 193 0.87 -22.59 9.63
N ALA A 194 1.87 -21.71 9.79
CA ALA A 194 2.33 -21.25 11.10
C ALA A 194 1.23 -20.49 11.86
N GLN A 195 0.43 -19.66 11.18
CA GLN A 195 -0.72 -18.98 11.78
C GLN A 195 -1.83 -19.97 12.18
N ARG A 196 -2.12 -20.98 11.36
CA ARG A 196 -3.07 -22.04 11.68
C ARG A 196 -2.61 -22.87 12.88
N ALA A 197 -1.34 -23.27 12.91
CA ALA A 197 -0.75 -23.99 14.03
C ALA A 197 -0.84 -23.16 15.33
N ARG A 198 -0.54 -21.85 15.28
CA ARG A 198 -0.69 -20.93 16.43
C ARG A 198 -2.14 -20.84 16.91
N ARG A 199 -3.12 -20.77 16.00
CA ARG A 199 -4.56 -20.77 16.35
C ARG A 199 -5.01 -22.10 16.95
N GLN A 200 -4.50 -23.23 16.45
CA GLN A 200 -4.84 -24.55 16.94
C GLN A 200 -4.26 -24.81 18.34
N VAL A 201 -3.03 -24.33 18.60
CA VAL A 201 -2.44 -24.35 19.95
C VAL A 201 -3.25 -23.47 20.91
N GLN A 202 -3.63 -22.23 20.53
CA GLN A 202 -4.49 -21.38 21.37
C GLN A 202 -5.87 -22.00 21.67
N GLY A 203 -6.47 -22.71 20.71
CA GLY A 203 -7.71 -23.46 20.91
C GLY A 203 -7.58 -24.66 21.87
N GLN A 204 -6.41 -25.31 21.92
CA GLN A 204 -6.13 -26.38 22.87
C GLN A 204 -5.87 -25.88 24.29
N VAL A 205 -5.20 -24.72 24.47
CA VAL A 205 -4.99 -24.15 25.81
C VAL A 205 -6.31 -23.72 26.47
N GLY A 206 -7.33 -23.34 25.68
CA GLY A 206 -8.66 -22.99 26.19
C GLY A 206 -9.52 -24.18 26.66
N CYS A 207 -9.26 -25.41 26.20
CA CYS A 207 -10.07 -26.60 26.53
C CYS A 207 -9.49 -27.42 27.70
N GLY A 208 -8.22 -27.20 28.06
CA GLY A 208 -7.53 -27.94 29.13
C GLY A 208 -7.89 -27.58 30.58
N LYS A 209 -8.75 -26.58 30.82
CA LYS A 209 -9.08 -26.10 32.18
C LYS A 209 -10.47 -26.51 32.71
N VAL A 210 -11.22 -27.36 32.02
CA VAL A 210 -12.58 -27.75 32.44
C VAL A 210 -12.75 -29.23 32.85
N ARG A 211 -11.67 -30.00 32.99
CA ARG A 211 -11.76 -31.42 33.39
C ARG A 211 -10.82 -31.78 34.53
N SER A 212 -11.14 -31.31 35.73
CA SER A 212 -10.85 -32.01 36.99
C SER A 212 -11.63 -31.36 38.13
N PHE A 213 -12.03 -32.16 39.12
CA PHE A 213 -12.88 -31.86 40.28
C PHE A 213 -14.39 -31.93 40.07
N LEU A 214 -14.91 -33.16 39.93
CA LEU A 214 -16.08 -33.62 40.68
C LEU A 214 -16.02 -35.15 40.79
N VAL A 215 -15.24 -35.65 41.75
CA VAL A 215 -15.35 -37.04 42.23
C VAL A 215 -15.30 -37.00 43.76
N SER A 216 -16.26 -37.71 44.36
CA SER A 216 -16.46 -37.98 45.78
C SER A 216 -17.28 -36.93 46.54
N LEU A 217 -18.58 -37.18 46.62
CA LEU A 217 -19.25 -37.48 47.89
C LEU A 217 -20.58 -38.17 47.56
N GLY A 218 -20.53 -39.50 47.47
CA GLY A 218 -21.72 -40.34 47.46
C GLY A 218 -22.19 -40.61 48.89
N GLY A 219 -23.48 -40.42 49.12
CA GLY A 219 -24.25 -41.16 50.12
C GLY A 219 -24.73 -40.38 51.33
N ARG A 220 -26.01 -39.97 51.32
CA ARG A 220 -27.09 -40.66 52.06
C ARG A 220 -28.46 -40.05 51.75
N ASN A 221 -29.43 -40.94 51.66
CA ASN A 221 -30.83 -40.77 51.26
C ASN A 221 -31.68 -40.26 52.46
N PRO A 222 -32.71 -39.42 52.24
CA PRO A 222 -33.56 -38.90 53.32
C PRO A 222 -34.66 -39.92 53.71
N LYS A 223 -34.73 -40.30 54.99
CA LYS A 223 -35.95 -40.87 55.58
C LYS A 223 -36.16 -40.44 57.02
N SER A 224 -37.40 -39.99 57.24
CA SER A 224 -38.22 -40.06 58.47
C SER A 224 -37.83 -39.25 59.71
N ASP A 225 -38.62 -38.20 59.94
CA ASP A 225 -39.21 -37.80 61.24
C ASP A 225 -39.51 -39.01 62.16
N PRO A 226 -39.38 -38.87 63.50
CA PRO A 226 -40.41 -38.11 64.24
C PRO A 226 -39.89 -37.31 65.46
N GLY A 227 -40.50 -36.14 65.69
CA GLY A 227 -41.26 -35.81 66.91
C GLY A 227 -40.60 -35.70 68.29
N VAL A 228 -41.23 -34.85 69.12
CA VAL A 228 -41.02 -34.59 70.57
C VAL A 228 -39.90 -33.59 70.86
N GLY A 229 -40.09 -32.41 71.47
CA GLY A 229 -41.16 -31.91 72.33
C GLY A 229 -40.59 -31.53 73.70
N PHE A 230 -40.94 -30.33 74.20
CA PHE A 230 -40.74 -29.79 75.56
C PHE A 230 -39.31 -29.34 75.91
N VAL A 231 -39.05 -28.17 76.52
CA VAL A 231 -39.86 -27.23 77.32
C VAL A 231 -39.42 -25.81 77.01
#